data_AF-A0A7S2XK63-F1
#
_entry.id   AF-A0A7S2XK63-F1
#
_cell.length_a   1.000
_cell.length_b   1.000
_cell.length_c   1.000
_cell.angle_alpha   90.00
_cell.angle_beta   90.00
_cell.angle_gamma   90.00
#
_symmetry.space_group_name_H-M   'P 1'
#
loop_
_entity.id
_entity.type
_entity.pdbx_description
1 polymer ?
#
loop_
_entity_poly.entity_id
_entity_poly.type
_entity_poly.pdbx_seq_one_letter_code
_entity_poly.pdbx_strand_id
1 'polypeptide(L)'
;GTLQFAMAGTDMYGEADLMEWDSAMTEGGPAVDLWNKQAILSGERVPVILNPYPFKIMEETNGTAMMGFLGGDQMIPDTTDDDQAKTLPYAVQWYNGKQEKYNGICWEPRSDVDEPLTKQAEHPGSQVSWHPGFRYHHFQGRKVALLVLKGLKEALQVWEDGIDTDKNDNVSFPLPEQYWHVGTMYDTIRDNFKTNVNKAAAATAAATTATAETPVSSCETGFHFLPRVCRVAMHGYGMWEPRAHDDYDLINIIQAAPNGYTPAFTERPYYSGFDVLPYSQAIPEGEVDVHAIAIATTFPAPDLDHEWVDDDDDDDDGGQQTNGMMMKDVETEDNENDDEPRMELASTIFILMVKSTRMFFQKSASWVAASAGGAAGSVLYPGWGTVLGTQAGETVMGLWME
;
A
#
# COMPACT_ATOMS: atom_id res chain seq x y z
N GLY A 1 -4.90 -12.41 3.73
CA GLY A 1 -5.93 -12.78 2.75
C GLY A 1 -6.47 -14.18 2.97
N THR A 2 -7.58 -14.49 2.30
CA THR A 2 -8.28 -15.80 2.20
C THR A 2 -8.53 -16.13 0.72
N LEU A 3 -9.14 -17.27 0.41
CA LEU A 3 -9.44 -17.70 -0.95
C LEU A 3 -10.30 -16.70 -1.73
N GLN A 4 -11.26 -16.04 -1.07
CA GLN A 4 -12.09 -15.00 -1.71
C GLN A 4 -11.21 -13.84 -2.19
N PHE A 5 -10.28 -13.38 -1.35
CA PHE A 5 -9.32 -12.34 -1.73
C PHE A 5 -8.39 -12.82 -2.85
N ALA A 6 -8.08 -14.11 -2.96
CA ALA A 6 -7.25 -14.61 -4.06
C ALA A 6 -7.90 -14.36 -5.42
N MET A 7 -9.23 -14.40 -5.50
CA MET A 7 -9.94 -14.25 -6.77
C MET A 7 -10.32 -12.81 -7.12
N ALA A 8 -10.28 -11.90 -6.15
CA ALA A 8 -10.91 -10.58 -6.31
C ALA A 8 -10.21 -9.47 -5.50
N GLY A 9 -9.12 -9.80 -4.81
CA GLY A 9 -8.54 -8.94 -3.79
C GLY A 9 -8.06 -7.60 -4.33
N THR A 10 -7.40 -7.61 -5.49
CA THR A 10 -6.88 -6.37 -6.09
C THR A 10 -7.99 -5.39 -6.47
N ASP A 11 -9.10 -5.87 -7.04
CA ASP A 11 -10.19 -4.97 -7.44
C ASP A 11 -11.05 -4.53 -6.23
N MET A 12 -11.19 -5.39 -5.22
CA MET A 12 -11.98 -5.09 -4.02
C MET A 12 -11.24 -4.18 -3.04
N TYR A 13 -9.94 -4.38 -2.85
CA TYR A 13 -9.14 -3.71 -1.81
C TYR A 13 -8.06 -2.78 -2.37
N GLY A 14 -7.86 -2.78 -3.69
CA GLY A 14 -6.88 -1.95 -4.38
C GLY A 14 -5.58 -2.69 -4.62
N GLU A 15 -4.62 -1.97 -5.19
CA GLU A 15 -3.28 -2.50 -5.35
C GLU A 15 -2.61 -2.71 -4.00
N ALA A 16 -1.83 -3.78 -3.88
CA ALA A 16 -1.08 -4.08 -2.68
C ALA A 16 0.41 -4.03 -3.00
N ASP A 17 1.19 -3.38 -2.15
CA ASP A 17 2.66 -3.46 -2.19
C ASP A 17 3.17 -4.67 -1.38
N LEU A 18 2.40 -5.09 -0.36
CA LEU A 18 2.69 -6.24 0.49
C LEU A 18 1.45 -7.15 0.57
N MET A 19 1.64 -8.47 0.45
CA MET A 19 0.56 -9.44 0.61
C MET A 19 0.95 -10.54 1.59
N GLU A 20 0.09 -10.76 2.59
CA GLU A 20 0.26 -11.82 3.59
C GLU A 20 -0.92 -12.81 3.57
N TRP A 21 -0.60 -14.10 3.70
CA TRP A 21 -1.58 -15.15 3.87
C TRP A 21 -1.82 -15.44 5.37
N ASP A 22 -3.01 -15.09 5.86
CA ASP A 22 -3.39 -15.22 7.27
C ASP A 22 -4.51 -16.26 7.49
N SER A 23 -4.89 -16.99 6.44
CA SER A 23 -5.96 -18.00 6.49
C SER A 23 -5.41 -19.42 6.65
N ALA A 24 -4.14 -19.59 7.05
CA ALA A 24 -3.46 -20.89 7.06
C ALA A 24 -4.17 -21.97 7.91
N MET A 25 -4.94 -21.55 8.92
CA MET A 25 -5.68 -22.46 9.81
C MET A 25 -6.99 -22.99 9.20
N THR A 26 -7.55 -22.29 8.22
CA THR A 26 -8.83 -22.61 7.58
C THR A 26 -8.68 -23.02 6.12
N GLU A 27 -7.63 -22.53 5.46
CA GLU A 27 -7.38 -22.69 4.05
C GLU A 27 -5.87 -22.96 3.83
N GLY A 28 -5.56 -24.09 3.21
CA GLY A 28 -4.19 -24.54 2.99
C GLY A 28 -3.93 -25.00 1.56
N GLY A 29 -2.69 -25.38 1.29
CA GLY A 29 -2.30 -26.05 0.04
C GLY A 29 -2.74 -25.30 -1.22
N PRO A 30 -3.71 -25.81 -1.99
CA PRO A 30 -4.15 -25.19 -3.24
C PRO A 30 -4.63 -23.74 -3.13
N ALA A 31 -5.31 -23.36 -2.03
CA ALA A 31 -5.83 -22.00 -1.86
C ALA A 31 -4.68 -20.98 -1.68
N VAL A 32 -3.65 -21.39 -0.94
CA VAL A 32 -2.45 -20.58 -0.71
C VAL A 32 -1.62 -20.44 -1.98
N ASP A 33 -1.51 -21.53 -2.76
CA ASP A 33 -0.85 -21.48 -4.08
C ASP A 33 -1.63 -20.57 -5.03
N LEU A 34 -2.97 -20.67 -5.07
CA LEU A 34 -3.80 -19.74 -5.85
C LEU A 34 -3.58 -18.28 -5.42
N TRP A 35 -3.59 -18.01 -4.12
CA TRP A 35 -3.33 -16.67 -3.56
C TRP A 35 -1.99 -16.10 -4.04
N ASN A 36 -0.90 -16.85 -3.90
CA ASN A 36 0.42 -16.37 -4.32
C ASN A 36 0.50 -16.16 -5.84
N LYS A 37 -0.14 -17.02 -6.62
CA LYS A 37 -0.19 -16.88 -8.09
C LYS A 37 -0.98 -15.65 -8.51
N GLN A 38 -2.11 -15.40 -7.85
CA GLN A 38 -2.96 -14.24 -8.14
C GLN A 38 -2.30 -12.92 -7.73
N ALA A 39 -1.50 -12.92 -6.65
CA ALA A 39 -0.66 -11.80 -6.27
C ALA A 39 0.30 -11.37 -7.40
N ILE A 40 0.87 -12.33 -8.14
CA ILE A 40 1.79 -12.05 -9.25
C ILE A 40 1.03 -11.61 -10.51
N LEU A 41 -0.09 -12.28 -10.79
CA LEU A 41 -0.84 -12.09 -12.02
C LEU A 41 -1.64 -10.79 -12.06
N SER A 42 -2.12 -10.32 -10.91
CA SER A 42 -3.10 -9.22 -10.81
C SER A 42 -2.43 -7.87 -10.59
N GLY A 43 -3.19 -6.79 -10.82
CA GLY A 43 -2.76 -5.40 -10.60
C GLY A 43 -1.69 -4.89 -11.58
N GLU A 44 -1.31 -3.63 -11.42
CA GLU A 44 -0.16 -3.00 -12.07
C GLU A 44 1.14 -3.41 -11.36
N ARG A 45 1.12 -3.45 -10.02
CA ARG A 45 2.29 -3.82 -9.20
C ARG A 45 2.35 -5.29 -8.86
N VAL A 46 3.57 -5.84 -8.75
CA VAL A 46 3.80 -7.16 -8.14
C VAL A 46 4.19 -6.95 -6.68
N PRO A 47 3.40 -7.43 -5.70
CA PRO A 47 3.66 -7.23 -4.28
C PRO A 47 4.84 -8.08 -3.80
N VAL A 48 5.40 -7.69 -2.66
CA VAL A 48 6.18 -8.62 -1.84
C VAL A 48 5.23 -9.60 -1.16
N ILE A 49 5.42 -10.89 -1.43
CA ILE A 49 4.60 -11.97 -0.88
C ILE A 49 5.23 -12.44 0.44
N LEU A 50 4.59 -12.09 1.55
CA LEU A 50 4.95 -12.50 2.90
C LEU A 50 4.21 -13.80 3.23
N ASN A 51 4.81 -14.94 2.92
CA ASN A 51 4.19 -16.25 3.12
C ASN A 51 5.24 -17.32 3.42
N PRO A 52 5.10 -18.09 4.52
CA PRO A 52 6.00 -19.21 4.81
C PRO A 52 5.85 -20.38 3.83
N TYR A 53 4.80 -20.39 3.00
CA TYR A 53 4.50 -21.43 2.03
C TYR A 53 4.63 -20.90 0.59
N PRO A 54 5.86 -20.86 0.04
CA PRO A 54 6.13 -20.34 -1.29
C PRO A 54 5.60 -21.22 -2.43
N PHE A 55 5.30 -22.50 -2.15
CA PHE A 55 5.04 -23.53 -3.16
C PHE A 55 6.11 -23.51 -4.26
N LYS A 56 5.69 -23.40 -5.53
CA LYS A 56 6.58 -23.37 -6.69
C LYS A 56 6.83 -21.97 -7.21
N ILE A 57 6.40 -20.92 -6.52
CA ILE A 57 6.47 -19.55 -7.03
C ILE A 57 7.90 -19.15 -7.43
N MET A 58 8.90 -19.48 -6.61
CA MET A 58 10.30 -19.17 -6.96
C MET A 58 10.76 -19.91 -8.21
N GLU A 59 10.37 -21.18 -8.38
CA GLU A 59 10.68 -21.94 -9.60
C GLU A 59 9.94 -21.35 -10.81
N GLU A 60 8.64 -21.08 -10.66
CA GLU A 60 7.78 -20.53 -11.71
C GLU A 60 8.22 -19.12 -12.14
N THR A 61 8.85 -18.35 -11.25
CA THR A 61 9.38 -17.00 -11.56
C THR A 61 10.88 -16.97 -11.83
N ASN A 62 11.56 -18.11 -11.99
CA ASN A 62 13.03 -18.17 -12.16
C ASN A 62 13.80 -17.43 -11.04
N GLY A 63 13.28 -17.46 -9.82
CA GLY A 63 13.86 -16.83 -8.64
C GLY A 63 13.68 -15.31 -8.57
N THR A 64 12.86 -14.72 -9.44
CA THR A 64 12.67 -13.25 -9.50
C THR A 64 11.56 -12.73 -8.61
N ALA A 65 10.63 -13.58 -8.14
CA ALA A 65 9.58 -13.15 -7.23
C ALA A 65 10.16 -12.60 -5.91
N MET A 66 9.54 -11.53 -5.41
CA MET A 66 9.86 -10.96 -4.10
C MET A 66 9.04 -11.70 -3.05
N MET A 67 9.69 -12.62 -2.35
CA MET A 67 9.04 -13.38 -1.30
C MET A 67 9.83 -13.36 0.00
N GLY A 68 9.11 -13.36 1.11
CA GLY A 68 9.68 -13.39 2.44
C GLY A 68 8.75 -14.05 3.43
N PHE A 69 9.22 -14.16 4.66
CA PHE A 69 8.38 -14.57 5.78
C PHE A 69 8.79 -13.78 7.03
N LEU A 70 7.82 -13.12 7.64
CA LEU A 70 8.01 -12.43 8.91
C LEU A 70 7.83 -13.41 10.07
N GLY A 71 8.74 -14.36 10.17
CA GLY A 71 8.75 -15.38 11.23
C GLY A 71 9.30 -14.88 12.56
N GLY A 72 9.03 -15.65 13.62
CA GLY A 72 9.68 -15.50 14.93
C GLY A 72 8.95 -14.58 15.90
N ASP A 73 8.71 -15.14 17.08
CA ASP A 73 8.17 -14.50 18.29
C ASP A 73 8.95 -14.95 19.54
N GLN A 74 10.04 -15.71 19.37
CA GLN A 74 10.80 -16.32 20.47
C GLN A 74 11.51 -15.29 21.37
N MET A 75 11.60 -14.04 20.93
CA MET A 75 12.20 -12.94 21.69
C MET A 75 11.20 -12.25 22.61
N ILE A 76 9.89 -12.56 22.49
CA ILE A 76 8.86 -11.99 23.36
C ILE A 76 8.87 -12.78 24.68
N PRO A 77 9.18 -12.16 25.82
CA PRO A 77 9.08 -12.84 27.10
C PRO A 77 7.60 -13.11 27.44
N ASP A 78 7.35 -14.25 28.09
CA ASP A 78 6.04 -14.50 28.69
C ASP A 78 5.74 -13.43 29.73
N THR A 79 4.51 -12.91 29.70
CA THR A 79 3.99 -11.99 30.70
C THR A 79 3.42 -12.80 31.87
N THR A 80 3.98 -12.63 33.06
CA THR A 80 3.60 -13.37 34.29
C THR A 80 2.62 -12.61 35.17
N ASP A 81 2.68 -11.27 35.14
CA ASP A 81 1.88 -10.39 35.98
C ASP A 81 1.76 -8.97 35.37
N ASP A 82 0.85 -8.17 35.93
CA ASP A 82 0.56 -6.81 35.48
C ASP A 82 1.76 -5.85 35.57
N ASP A 83 2.63 -6.05 36.56
CA ASP A 83 3.79 -5.18 36.76
C ASP A 83 4.85 -5.46 35.70
N GLN A 84 5.10 -6.72 35.36
CA GLN A 84 5.91 -7.07 34.20
C GLN A 84 5.27 -6.59 32.89
N ALA A 85 3.95 -6.75 32.72
CA ALA A 85 3.25 -6.30 31.52
C ALA A 85 3.54 -4.82 31.20
N LYS A 86 3.48 -3.95 32.22
CA LYS A 86 3.77 -2.50 32.08
C LYS A 86 5.21 -2.19 31.64
N THR A 87 6.15 -3.11 31.82
CA THR A 87 7.55 -2.96 31.35
C THR A 87 7.73 -3.36 29.88
N LEU A 88 6.75 -4.02 29.29
CA LEU A 88 6.77 -4.46 27.89
C LEU A 88 6.04 -3.45 26.99
N PRO A 89 6.47 -3.30 25.72
CA PRO A 89 5.73 -2.50 24.74
C PRO A 89 4.29 -3.01 24.62
N TYR A 90 3.31 -2.10 24.50
CA TYR A 90 1.89 -2.45 24.48
C TYR A 90 1.54 -3.60 23.52
N ALA A 91 2.12 -3.62 22.31
CA ALA A 91 1.82 -4.66 21.32
C ALA A 91 2.18 -6.09 21.74
N VAL A 92 3.09 -6.28 22.70
CA VAL A 92 3.54 -7.61 23.14
C VAL A 92 3.11 -7.95 24.58
N GLN A 93 2.43 -7.02 25.25
CA GLN A 93 1.82 -7.29 26.56
C GLN A 93 0.83 -8.44 26.44
N TRP A 94 0.98 -9.45 27.31
CA TRP A 94 0.11 -10.62 27.34
C TRP A 94 0.04 -11.38 26.02
N TYR A 95 1.07 -11.29 25.17
CA TYR A 95 1.13 -11.98 23.87
C TYR A 95 0.85 -13.49 23.99
N ASN A 96 1.41 -14.15 25.01
CA ASN A 96 1.16 -15.56 25.35
C ASN A 96 0.15 -15.74 26.52
N GLY A 97 -0.44 -14.64 27.02
CA GLY A 97 -1.37 -14.62 28.15
C GLY A 97 -2.79 -15.06 27.78
N LYS A 98 -3.58 -15.41 28.80
CA LYS A 98 -4.98 -15.87 28.62
C LYS A 98 -6.04 -14.81 28.88
N GLN A 99 -5.76 -13.78 29.68
CA GLN A 99 -6.73 -12.71 29.91
C GLN A 99 -6.70 -11.72 28.74
N GLU A 100 -7.89 -11.43 28.21
CA GLU A 100 -8.12 -10.49 27.10
C GLU A 100 -7.43 -10.86 25.78
N LYS A 101 -7.35 -12.15 25.43
CA LYS A 101 -6.80 -12.58 24.12
C LYS A 101 -7.52 -11.94 22.92
N TYR A 102 -8.81 -11.66 23.09
CA TYR A 102 -9.66 -11.06 22.08
C TYR A 102 -10.36 -9.83 22.65
N ASN A 103 -10.43 -8.77 21.85
CA ASN A 103 -11.17 -7.54 22.14
C ASN A 103 -12.13 -7.17 20.99
N GLY A 104 -12.47 -8.16 20.15
CA GLY A 104 -13.42 -7.98 19.07
C GLY A 104 -14.85 -7.80 19.60
N ILE A 105 -15.57 -6.87 19.00
CA ILE A 105 -17.00 -6.62 19.20
C ILE A 105 -17.71 -6.72 17.86
N CYS A 106 -19.01 -7.03 17.84
CA CYS A 106 -19.78 -7.06 16.59
C CYS A 106 -20.44 -5.73 16.23
N TRP A 107 -20.47 -4.77 17.16
CA TRP A 107 -21.13 -3.49 16.96
C TRP A 107 -20.47 -2.40 17.80
N GLU A 108 -19.87 -1.42 17.13
CA GLU A 108 -19.42 -0.17 17.77
C GLU A 108 -20.57 0.84 17.70
N PRO A 109 -21.00 1.44 18.83
CA PRO A 109 -22.01 2.50 18.82
C PRO A 109 -21.56 3.70 17.97
N ARG A 110 -22.44 4.18 17.09
CA ARG A 110 -22.19 5.37 16.25
C ARG A 110 -23.26 6.43 16.50
N SER A 111 -22.90 7.70 16.34
CA SER A 111 -23.84 8.83 16.50
C SER A 111 -24.70 9.09 15.27
N ASP A 112 -24.31 8.56 14.11
CA ASP A 112 -25.01 8.71 12.83
C ASP A 112 -25.94 7.53 12.52
N VAL A 113 -26.05 6.55 13.42
CA VAL A 113 -26.86 5.34 13.26
C VAL A 113 -27.54 5.00 14.60
N ASP A 114 -28.87 5.14 14.64
CA ASP A 114 -29.63 5.11 15.89
C ASP A 114 -29.55 3.77 16.66
N GLU A 115 -29.42 2.61 15.98
CA GLU A 115 -29.17 1.28 16.56
C GLU A 115 -29.35 0.20 15.48
N PRO A 116 -28.58 -0.91 15.49
CA PRO A 116 -28.67 -1.93 14.44
C PRO A 116 -30.06 -2.57 14.39
N LEU A 117 -30.59 -2.78 13.18
CA LEU A 117 -31.94 -3.33 12.96
C LEU A 117 -32.17 -4.69 13.62
N THR A 118 -31.09 -5.46 13.80
CA THR A 118 -31.08 -6.74 14.48
C THR A 118 -30.07 -6.70 15.62
N LYS A 119 -30.45 -7.34 16.74
CA LYS A 119 -29.55 -7.48 17.88
C LYS A 119 -28.29 -8.23 17.45
N GLN A 120 -27.15 -7.56 17.57
CA GLN A 120 -25.85 -8.17 17.31
C GLN A 120 -25.40 -9.02 18.50
N ALA A 121 -24.52 -9.99 18.23
CA ALA A 121 -23.82 -10.70 19.29
C ALA A 121 -22.87 -9.72 20.03
N GLU A 122 -22.56 -10.01 21.28
CA GLU A 122 -21.60 -9.19 22.04
C GLU A 122 -20.18 -9.29 21.47
N HIS A 123 -19.81 -10.50 21.02
CA HIS A 123 -18.49 -10.80 20.44
C HIS A 123 -18.61 -11.55 19.13
N PRO A 124 -17.63 -11.39 18.21
CA PRO A 124 -17.48 -12.22 17.05
C PRO A 124 -17.41 -13.70 17.42
N GLY A 125 -17.96 -14.56 16.57
CA GLY A 125 -17.79 -16.00 16.70
C GLY A 125 -16.32 -16.43 16.56
N SER A 126 -16.04 -17.72 16.79
CA SER A 126 -14.73 -18.34 16.50
C SER A 126 -13.53 -17.80 17.31
N GLN A 127 -13.76 -17.15 18.45
CA GLN A 127 -12.74 -16.78 19.42
C GLN A 127 -12.28 -17.98 20.28
N VAL A 128 -11.67 -19.00 19.65
CA VAL A 128 -11.22 -20.23 20.30
C VAL A 128 -9.79 -20.12 20.81
N SER A 129 -9.42 -20.83 21.88
CA SER A 129 -8.15 -20.60 22.61
C SER A 129 -6.87 -20.77 21.78
N TRP A 130 -6.94 -21.48 20.65
CA TRP A 130 -5.79 -21.77 19.78
C TRP A 130 -5.63 -20.78 18.60
N HIS A 131 -6.59 -19.89 18.34
CA HIS A 131 -6.44 -18.81 17.35
C HIS A 131 -5.52 -17.70 17.87
N PRO A 132 -4.80 -16.96 17.00
CA PRO A 132 -4.07 -15.77 17.41
C PRO A 132 -5.03 -14.71 17.97
N GLY A 133 -4.59 -14.00 19.02
CA GLY A 133 -5.33 -12.89 19.61
C GLY A 133 -5.01 -11.54 18.95
N PHE A 134 -5.67 -10.46 19.35
CA PHE A 134 -5.41 -9.13 18.76
C PHE A 134 -3.96 -8.66 18.97
N ARG A 135 -3.35 -9.01 20.11
CA ARG A 135 -1.93 -8.72 20.41
C ARG A 135 -0.98 -9.36 19.40
N TYR A 136 -1.28 -10.57 18.95
CA TYR A 136 -0.51 -11.23 17.89
C TYR A 136 -0.54 -10.41 16.61
N HIS A 137 -1.73 -9.96 16.19
CA HIS A 137 -1.88 -9.13 15.01
C HIS A 137 -1.19 -7.76 15.16
N HIS A 138 -1.23 -7.14 16.34
CA HIS A 138 -0.47 -5.90 16.61
C HIS A 138 1.04 -6.11 16.46
N PHE A 139 1.55 -7.24 16.97
CA PHE A 139 2.96 -7.59 16.83
C PHE A 139 3.34 -7.81 15.36
N GLN A 140 2.54 -8.56 14.59
CA GLN A 140 2.79 -8.75 13.16
C GLN A 140 2.72 -7.42 12.39
N GLY A 141 1.73 -6.58 12.67
CA GLY A 141 1.62 -5.24 12.09
C GLY A 141 2.86 -4.39 12.35
N ARG A 142 3.43 -4.44 13.57
CA ARG A 142 4.71 -3.76 13.88
C ARG A 142 5.89 -4.32 13.07
N LYS A 143 5.96 -5.63 12.84
CA LYS A 143 7.00 -6.23 12.00
C LYS A 143 6.90 -5.79 10.55
N VAL A 144 5.68 -5.76 10.01
CA VAL A 144 5.40 -5.25 8.67
C VAL A 144 5.79 -3.77 8.57
N ALA A 145 5.42 -2.95 9.55
CA ALA A 145 5.80 -1.54 9.58
C ALA A 145 7.32 -1.34 9.59
N LEU A 146 8.06 -2.10 10.40
CA LEU A 146 9.52 -2.05 10.40
C LEU A 146 10.14 -2.49 9.07
N LEU A 147 9.56 -3.50 8.41
CA LEU A 147 9.98 -3.91 7.07
C LEU A 147 9.79 -2.76 6.07
N VAL A 148 8.64 -2.09 6.10
CA VAL A 148 8.36 -0.93 5.23
C VAL A 148 9.33 0.21 5.51
N LEU A 149 9.53 0.58 6.78
CA LEU A 149 10.47 1.65 7.17
C LEU A 149 11.90 1.34 6.73
N LYS A 150 12.33 0.08 6.86
CA LYS A 150 13.63 -0.36 6.35
C LYS A 150 13.69 -0.24 4.82
N GLY A 151 12.66 -0.69 4.10
CA GLY A 151 12.57 -0.55 2.65
C GLY A 151 12.63 0.91 2.19
N LEU A 152 11.90 1.81 2.85
CA LEU A 152 11.93 3.26 2.58
C LEU A 152 13.32 3.85 2.80
N LYS A 153 13.99 3.48 3.90
CA LYS A 153 15.37 3.91 4.15
C LYS A 153 16.32 3.47 3.04
N GLU A 154 16.26 2.21 2.63
CA GLU A 154 17.10 1.71 1.53
C GLU A 154 16.76 2.41 0.20
N ALA A 155 15.49 2.68 -0.07
CA ALA A 155 15.08 3.41 -1.27
C ALA A 155 15.63 4.85 -1.28
N LEU A 156 15.56 5.55 -0.15
CA LEU A 156 16.15 6.89 -0.02
C LEU A 156 17.66 6.86 -0.22
N GLN A 157 18.36 5.85 0.34
CA GLN A 157 19.80 5.68 0.12
C GLN A 157 20.11 5.46 -1.36
N VAL A 158 19.34 4.63 -2.08
CA VAL A 158 19.52 4.42 -3.52
C VAL A 158 19.33 5.72 -4.30
N TRP A 159 18.40 6.58 -3.88
CA TRP A 159 18.20 7.89 -4.50
C TRP A 159 19.37 8.83 -4.21
N GLU A 160 19.81 8.92 -2.95
CA GLU A 160 20.98 9.71 -2.55
C GLU A 160 22.24 9.28 -3.32
N ASP A 161 22.52 7.98 -3.35
CA ASP A 161 23.66 7.40 -4.08
C ASP A 161 23.56 7.69 -5.58
N GLY A 162 22.36 7.61 -6.15
CA GLY A 162 22.09 7.95 -7.55
C GLY A 162 22.39 9.43 -7.84
N ILE A 163 21.89 10.34 -6.99
CA ILE A 163 22.16 11.78 -7.09
C ILE A 163 23.67 12.05 -7.02
N ASP A 164 24.38 11.41 -6.09
CA ASP A 164 25.79 11.68 -5.86
C ASP A 164 26.71 11.07 -6.93
N THR A 165 26.37 9.88 -7.44
CA THR A 165 27.10 9.26 -8.55
C THR A 165 26.98 10.14 -9.80
N ASP A 166 25.77 10.65 -10.06
CA ASP A 166 25.43 11.37 -11.28
C ASP A 166 25.86 12.86 -11.29
N LYS A 167 26.20 13.44 -10.12
CA LYS A 167 26.87 14.74 -10.02
C LYS A 167 28.19 14.79 -10.82
N ASN A 168 28.84 13.64 -11.01
CA ASN A 168 30.08 13.56 -11.79
C ASN A 168 29.86 13.54 -13.31
N ASP A 169 28.64 13.21 -13.77
CA ASP A 169 28.32 12.97 -15.19
C ASP A 169 27.37 14.02 -15.80
N ASN A 170 27.11 15.15 -15.12
CA ASN A 170 26.18 16.22 -15.55
C ASN A 170 24.73 15.74 -15.80
N VAL A 171 24.31 14.63 -15.19
CA VAL A 171 22.90 14.22 -15.27
C VAL A 171 22.11 15.06 -14.26
N SER A 172 21.22 15.89 -14.80
CA SER A 172 20.33 16.74 -14.01
C SER A 172 19.07 15.97 -13.60
N PHE A 173 18.46 16.37 -12.49
CA PHE A 173 17.13 15.92 -12.12
C PHE A 173 16.14 16.12 -13.28
N PRO A 174 15.22 15.16 -13.52
CA PRO A 174 14.86 14.03 -12.66
C PRO A 174 15.85 12.86 -12.68
N LEU A 175 15.88 12.08 -11.59
CA LEU A 175 16.67 10.85 -11.51
C LEU A 175 16.32 9.89 -12.67
N PRO A 176 17.31 9.22 -13.28
CA PRO A 176 17.06 8.20 -14.29
C PRO A 176 16.08 7.11 -13.79
N GLU A 177 15.27 6.57 -14.69
CA GLU A 177 14.21 5.60 -14.36
C GLU A 177 14.72 4.39 -13.57
N GLN A 178 15.97 3.95 -13.79
CA GLN A 178 16.51 2.79 -13.07
C GLN A 178 16.60 2.96 -11.54
N TYR A 179 16.56 4.20 -11.02
CA TYR A 179 16.65 4.48 -9.58
C TYR A 179 15.31 4.47 -8.86
N TRP A 180 14.18 4.51 -9.58
CA TRP A 180 12.85 4.64 -8.96
C TRP A 180 11.75 3.83 -9.66
N HIS A 181 11.94 3.44 -10.92
CA HIS A 181 10.95 2.70 -11.68
C HIS A 181 11.21 1.20 -11.61
N VAL A 182 10.20 0.43 -11.21
CA VAL A 182 10.28 -1.02 -11.00
C VAL A 182 9.46 -1.83 -12.02
N GLY A 183 8.84 -1.17 -13.02
CA GLY A 183 7.97 -1.83 -14.01
C GLY A 183 8.65 -2.98 -14.75
N THR A 184 9.88 -2.81 -15.23
CA THR A 184 10.65 -3.87 -15.91
C THR A 184 10.85 -5.10 -15.02
N MET A 185 11.01 -4.90 -13.71
CA MET A 185 11.11 -6.00 -12.74
C MET A 185 9.77 -6.74 -12.63
N TYR A 186 8.65 -6.01 -12.53
CA TYR A 186 7.32 -6.60 -12.50
C TYR A 186 6.99 -7.40 -13.76
N ASP A 187 7.31 -6.84 -14.93
CA ASP A 187 7.13 -7.51 -16.21
C ASP A 187 7.97 -8.79 -16.29
N THR A 188 9.24 -8.72 -15.86
CA THR A 188 10.13 -9.89 -15.82
C THR A 188 9.56 -11.00 -14.94
N ILE A 189 9.05 -10.66 -13.74
CA ILE A 189 8.45 -11.65 -12.83
C ILE A 189 7.23 -12.30 -13.49
N ARG A 190 6.33 -11.49 -14.06
CA ARG A 190 5.09 -11.97 -14.71
C ARG A 190 5.36 -12.79 -15.95
N ASP A 191 6.31 -12.41 -16.77
CA ASP A 191 6.65 -13.12 -18.01
C ASP A 191 7.30 -14.46 -17.71
N ASN A 192 8.22 -14.51 -16.75
CA ASN A 192 8.77 -15.76 -16.25
C ASN A 192 7.67 -16.68 -15.73
N PHE A 193 6.80 -16.14 -14.87
CA PHE A 193 5.66 -16.85 -14.31
C PHE A 193 4.75 -17.44 -15.39
N LYS A 194 4.23 -16.60 -16.29
CA LYS A 194 3.33 -17.01 -17.38
C LYS A 194 3.99 -18.05 -18.29
N THR A 195 5.27 -17.87 -18.61
CA THR A 195 6.02 -18.81 -19.44
C THR A 195 6.10 -20.19 -18.79
N ASN A 196 6.54 -20.26 -17.54
CA ASN A 196 6.75 -21.52 -16.84
C ASN A 196 5.43 -22.25 -16.53
N VAL A 197 4.40 -21.52 -16.09
CA VAL A 197 3.12 -22.13 -15.77
C VAL A 197 2.39 -22.61 -17.04
N ASN A 198 2.47 -21.87 -18.15
CA ASN A 198 1.89 -22.35 -19.43
C ASN A 198 2.66 -23.53 -20.01
N LYS A 199 4.00 -23.56 -19.87
CA LYS A 199 4.82 -24.72 -20.25
C LYS A 199 4.43 -25.97 -19.47
N ALA A 200 4.23 -25.85 -18.16
CA ALA A 200 3.77 -26.95 -17.31
C ALA A 200 2.38 -27.44 -17.74
N ALA A 201 1.44 -26.51 -17.97
CA ALA A 201 0.09 -26.87 -18.43
C ALA A 201 0.08 -27.55 -19.81
N ALA A 202 0.91 -27.09 -20.75
CA ALA A 202 1.04 -27.70 -22.07
C ALA A 202 1.64 -29.12 -21.99
N ALA A 203 2.64 -29.32 -21.12
CA ALA A 203 3.22 -30.64 -20.86
C ALA A 203 2.16 -31.60 -20.29
N THR A 204 1.35 -31.15 -19.34
CA THR A 204 0.24 -31.94 -18.76
C THR A 204 -0.82 -32.28 -19.81
N ALA A 205 -1.20 -31.31 -20.66
CA ALA A 205 -2.15 -31.57 -21.75
C ALA A 205 -1.62 -32.62 -22.74
N ALA A 206 -0.33 -32.56 -23.09
CA ALA A 206 0.31 -33.54 -23.96
C ALA A 206 0.44 -34.94 -23.33
N ALA A 207 0.49 -35.02 -21.99
CA ALA A 207 0.62 -36.27 -21.25
C ALA A 207 -0.69 -37.07 -21.09
N THR A 208 -1.85 -36.53 -21.48
CA THR A 208 -3.17 -37.18 -21.29
C THR A 208 -3.37 -38.54 -21.98
N THR A 209 -2.43 -39.01 -22.80
CA THR A 209 -2.43 -40.39 -23.34
C THR A 209 -1.63 -41.41 -22.51
N ALA A 210 -0.95 -41.01 -21.43
CA ALA A 210 -0.16 -41.91 -20.61
C ALA A 210 -0.41 -41.67 -19.11
N THR A 211 -0.46 -42.75 -18.34
CA THR A 211 -0.74 -42.88 -16.91
C THR A 211 0.25 -42.17 -15.97
N ALA A 212 0.90 -41.09 -16.41
CA ALA A 212 1.84 -40.33 -15.62
C ALA A 212 1.13 -39.10 -15.04
N GLU A 213 0.97 -39.09 -13.72
CA GLU A 213 0.66 -37.92 -12.90
C GLU A 213 1.71 -36.83 -13.16
N THR A 214 1.51 -36.06 -14.22
CA THR A 214 2.37 -34.92 -14.53
C THR A 214 2.06 -33.88 -13.45
N PRO A 215 3.08 -33.24 -12.84
CA PRO A 215 2.87 -32.41 -11.66
C PRO A 215 2.05 -31.17 -12.00
N VAL A 216 0.74 -31.33 -11.84
CA VAL A 216 -0.24 -30.25 -11.72
C VAL A 216 0.21 -29.38 -10.55
N SER A 217 0.18 -28.05 -10.69
CA SER A 217 0.49 -27.17 -9.56
C SER A 217 -0.45 -27.46 -8.37
N SER A 218 -0.05 -27.08 -7.15
CA SER A 218 -0.91 -27.29 -5.97
C SER A 218 -2.28 -26.65 -6.19
N CYS A 219 -2.29 -25.43 -6.75
CA CYS A 219 -3.47 -24.70 -7.19
C CYS A 219 -4.32 -25.53 -8.16
N GLU A 220 -3.77 -25.97 -9.30
CA GLU A 220 -4.56 -26.67 -10.31
C GLU A 220 -5.08 -28.05 -9.82
N THR A 221 -4.43 -28.63 -8.80
CA THR A 221 -4.92 -29.86 -8.16
C THR A 221 -6.19 -29.59 -7.35
N GLY A 222 -6.20 -28.51 -6.56
CA GLY A 222 -7.38 -28.10 -5.79
C GLY A 222 -8.51 -27.52 -6.67
N PHE A 223 -8.15 -26.87 -7.78
CA PHE A 223 -9.07 -26.21 -8.70
C PHE A 223 -9.16 -26.93 -10.06
N HIS A 224 -9.13 -28.27 -10.06
CA HIS A 224 -9.11 -29.09 -11.28
C HIS A 224 -10.33 -28.90 -12.20
N PHE A 225 -11.48 -28.47 -11.65
CA PHE A 225 -12.67 -28.14 -12.44
C PHE A 225 -12.59 -26.76 -13.13
N LEU A 226 -11.66 -25.91 -12.69
CA LEU A 226 -11.43 -24.58 -13.23
C LEU A 226 -9.93 -24.22 -13.21
N PRO A 227 -9.04 -25.01 -13.84
CA PRO A 227 -7.58 -24.86 -13.69
C PRO A 227 -7.05 -23.54 -14.25
N ARG A 228 -7.86 -22.86 -15.07
CA ARG A 228 -7.55 -21.55 -15.63
C ARG A 228 -7.39 -20.46 -14.55
N VAL A 229 -8.04 -20.59 -13.39
CA VAL A 229 -7.87 -19.63 -12.27
C VAL A 229 -6.44 -19.59 -11.75
N CYS A 230 -5.62 -20.61 -11.99
CA CYS A 230 -4.22 -20.63 -11.54
C CYS A 230 -3.28 -19.90 -12.50
N ARG A 231 -3.79 -19.36 -13.62
CA ARG A 231 -2.99 -18.89 -14.77
C ARG A 231 -3.43 -17.56 -15.35
N VAL A 232 -4.59 -17.08 -14.95
CA VAL A 232 -5.20 -15.86 -15.45
C VAL A 232 -5.51 -14.98 -14.26
N ALA A 233 -5.15 -13.70 -14.35
CA ALA A 233 -5.52 -12.71 -13.36
C ALA A 233 -7.06 -12.72 -13.20
N MET A 234 -7.51 -12.92 -11.98
CA MET A 234 -8.91 -12.90 -11.66
C MET A 234 -9.31 -11.46 -11.31
N HIS A 235 -10.50 -11.07 -11.76
CA HIS A 235 -11.07 -9.78 -11.45
C HIS A 235 -12.37 -9.93 -10.66
N GLY A 236 -12.50 -9.13 -9.60
CA GLY A 236 -13.62 -9.14 -8.68
C GLY A 236 -14.53 -7.93 -8.85
N TYR A 237 -15.81 -8.14 -8.55
CA TYR A 237 -16.77 -7.06 -8.35
C TYR A 237 -17.48 -7.30 -7.02
N GLY A 238 -17.50 -6.28 -6.17
CA GLY A 238 -18.18 -6.30 -4.88
C GLY A 238 -19.53 -5.62 -4.99
N MET A 239 -20.59 -6.23 -4.45
CA MET A 239 -21.88 -5.53 -4.31
C MET A 239 -21.87 -4.57 -3.10
N TRP A 240 -21.13 -4.95 -2.06
CA TRP A 240 -21.02 -4.24 -0.80
C TRP A 240 -19.54 -3.96 -0.51
N GLU A 241 -19.28 -3.00 0.37
CA GLU A 241 -17.94 -2.62 0.79
C GLU A 241 -17.11 -3.81 1.29
N PRO A 242 -15.77 -3.77 1.12
CA PRO A 242 -15.00 -2.68 0.54
C PRO A 242 -14.88 -2.74 -0.98
N ARG A 243 -14.73 -1.57 -1.60
CA ARG A 243 -14.49 -1.39 -3.03
C ARG A 243 -13.33 -0.43 -3.21
N ALA A 244 -12.33 -0.80 -4.00
CA ALA A 244 -11.20 0.07 -4.31
C ALA A 244 -11.59 1.21 -5.25
N HIS A 245 -12.60 0.98 -6.09
CA HIS A 245 -13.14 1.93 -7.04
C HIS A 245 -14.65 1.72 -7.19
N ASP A 246 -15.41 2.80 -7.36
CA ASP A 246 -16.87 2.74 -7.53
C ASP A 246 -17.29 1.94 -8.78
N ASP A 247 -16.43 1.91 -9.81
CA ASP A 247 -16.66 1.12 -11.03
C ASP A 247 -16.66 -0.41 -10.78
N TYR A 248 -16.09 -0.87 -9.65
CA TYR A 248 -16.10 -2.28 -9.27
C TYR A 248 -17.36 -2.69 -8.49
N ASP A 249 -18.39 -1.84 -8.47
CA ASP A 249 -19.72 -2.22 -8.00
C ASP A 249 -20.32 -3.29 -8.92
N LEU A 250 -20.67 -4.45 -8.35
CA LEU A 250 -21.37 -5.50 -9.07
C LEU A 250 -22.67 -5.00 -9.73
N ILE A 251 -23.34 -4.01 -9.14
CA ILE A 251 -24.55 -3.40 -9.68
C ILE A 251 -24.27 -2.68 -11.01
N ASN A 252 -23.08 -2.12 -11.19
CA ASN A 252 -22.71 -1.38 -12.41
C ASN A 252 -22.53 -2.29 -13.64
N ILE A 253 -22.25 -3.58 -13.43
CA ILE A 253 -22.05 -4.54 -14.52
C ILE A 253 -23.29 -5.41 -14.81
N ILE A 254 -24.33 -5.32 -13.99
CA ILE A 254 -25.57 -6.07 -14.21
C ILE A 254 -26.37 -5.44 -15.35
N GLN A 255 -26.55 -6.20 -16.42
CA GLN A 255 -27.35 -5.81 -17.58
C GLN A 255 -28.73 -6.47 -17.55
N ALA A 256 -29.71 -5.80 -18.17
CA ALA A 256 -31.02 -6.40 -18.39
C ALA A 256 -30.90 -7.67 -19.25
N ALA A 257 -31.57 -8.75 -18.84
CA ALA A 257 -31.69 -9.94 -19.66
C ALA A 257 -32.48 -9.64 -20.95
N PRO A 258 -32.40 -10.51 -22.00
CA PRO A 258 -33.12 -10.28 -23.26
C PRO A 258 -34.64 -10.10 -23.14
N ASN A 259 -35.24 -10.55 -22.04
CA ASN A 259 -36.66 -10.36 -21.71
C ASN A 259 -36.94 -9.04 -20.94
N GLY A 260 -35.95 -8.18 -20.78
CA GLY A 260 -36.03 -6.92 -20.04
C GLY A 260 -35.92 -7.06 -18.52
N TYR A 261 -35.68 -8.26 -17.98
CA TYR A 261 -35.53 -8.44 -16.54
C TYR A 261 -34.16 -7.93 -16.06
N THR A 262 -34.19 -7.04 -15.08
CA THR A 262 -33.03 -6.64 -14.28
C THR A 262 -33.39 -6.89 -12.81
N PRO A 263 -32.55 -7.60 -12.03
CA PRO A 263 -32.82 -7.76 -10.61
C PRO A 263 -32.89 -6.40 -9.90
N ALA A 264 -33.93 -6.19 -9.10
CA ALA A 264 -34.07 -4.99 -8.29
C ALA A 264 -33.33 -5.19 -6.96
N PHE A 265 -32.27 -4.42 -6.74
CA PHE A 265 -31.58 -4.37 -5.46
C PHE A 265 -32.24 -3.31 -4.58
N THR A 266 -33.11 -3.75 -3.67
CA THR A 266 -33.82 -2.85 -2.73
C THR A 266 -33.07 -2.64 -1.42
N GLU A 267 -32.11 -3.53 -1.13
CA GLU A 267 -31.24 -3.41 0.02
C GLU A 267 -30.28 -2.24 -0.21
N ARG A 268 -30.02 -1.49 0.85
CA ARG A 268 -29.05 -0.38 0.88
C ARG A 268 -28.04 -0.68 1.96
N PRO A 269 -26.79 -0.21 1.83
CA PRO A 269 -25.83 -0.35 2.91
C PRO A 269 -26.41 0.34 4.16
N TYR A 270 -26.23 -0.29 5.32
CA TYR A 270 -26.86 0.16 6.56
C TYR A 270 -26.32 1.52 7.01
N TYR A 271 -25.05 1.78 6.72
CA TYR A 271 -24.39 3.06 6.80
C TYR A 271 -23.46 3.24 5.60
N SER A 272 -22.99 4.47 5.37
CA SER A 272 -21.95 4.79 4.40
C SER A 272 -20.75 5.40 5.12
N GLY A 273 -19.56 5.31 4.52
CA GLY A 273 -18.33 5.89 5.06
C GLY A 273 -17.48 4.84 5.77
N PHE A 274 -16.38 5.28 6.37
CA PHE A 274 -15.39 4.37 6.94
C PHE A 274 -15.92 3.60 8.16
N ASP A 275 -15.39 2.39 8.34
CA ASP A 275 -15.57 1.62 9.56
C ASP A 275 -14.86 2.33 10.72
N VAL A 276 -15.59 2.58 11.80
CA VAL A 276 -15.03 3.17 13.01
C VAL A 276 -14.27 2.08 13.77
N LEU A 277 -12.99 2.34 14.07
CA LEU A 277 -12.23 1.45 14.95
C LEU A 277 -12.91 1.42 16.33
N PRO A 278 -13.27 0.24 16.87
CA PRO A 278 -13.85 0.15 18.20
C PRO A 278 -13.00 0.86 19.24
N TYR A 279 -13.61 1.63 20.14
CA TYR A 279 -12.83 2.37 21.15
C TYR A 279 -12.02 1.42 22.06
N SER A 280 -12.49 0.19 22.27
CA SER A 280 -11.76 -0.87 22.99
C SER A 280 -10.48 -1.36 22.29
N GLN A 281 -10.34 -1.03 21.00
CA GLN A 281 -9.16 -1.35 20.18
C GLN A 281 -8.25 -0.13 19.99
N ALA A 282 -8.63 1.02 20.55
CA ALA A 282 -7.79 2.22 20.52
C ALA A 282 -6.42 1.94 21.14
N ILE A 283 -5.40 2.51 20.51
CA ILE A 283 -4.04 2.46 21.03
C ILE A 283 -3.95 3.45 22.20
N PRO A 284 -3.42 3.04 23.37
CA PRO A 284 -3.27 3.94 24.51
C PRO A 284 -2.44 5.17 24.19
N GLU A 285 -2.69 6.25 24.92
CA GLU A 285 -1.90 7.48 24.78
C GLU A 285 -0.41 7.20 25.04
N GLY A 286 0.45 7.77 24.18
CA GLY A 286 1.91 7.58 24.23
C GLY A 286 2.43 6.31 23.56
N GLU A 287 1.55 5.42 23.10
CA GLU A 287 1.94 4.23 22.32
C GLU A 287 2.00 4.51 20.81
N VAL A 288 2.81 3.72 20.11
CA VAL A 288 2.92 3.81 18.65
C VAL A 288 1.68 3.21 18.00
N ASP A 289 0.87 4.07 17.39
CA ASP A 289 -0.26 3.70 16.55
C ASP A 289 0.19 3.47 15.09
N VAL A 290 0.47 2.21 14.78
CA VAL A 290 0.87 1.80 13.42
C VAL A 290 -0.26 2.00 12.42
N HIS A 291 -1.52 1.88 12.85
CA HIS A 291 -2.66 2.08 11.97
C HIS A 291 -2.74 3.55 11.56
N ALA A 292 -2.64 4.47 12.52
CA ALA A 292 -2.58 5.91 12.25
C ALA A 292 -1.43 6.26 11.31
N ILE A 293 -0.23 5.69 11.48
CA ILE A 293 0.90 5.92 10.57
C ILE A 293 0.58 5.43 9.15
N ALA A 294 -0.03 4.24 9.03
CA ALA A 294 -0.36 3.67 7.73
C ALA A 294 -1.44 4.48 7.00
N ILE A 295 -2.45 4.98 7.71
CA ILE A 295 -3.55 5.77 7.12
C ILE A 295 -3.25 7.27 7.07
N ALA A 296 -2.22 7.78 7.75
CA ALA A 296 -1.85 9.19 7.70
C ALA A 296 -1.54 9.67 6.26
N THR A 297 -1.24 8.73 5.37
CA THR A 297 -1.01 8.97 3.94
C THR A 297 -2.28 9.14 3.11
N THR A 298 -3.47 8.88 3.68
CA THR A 298 -4.77 9.04 2.98
C THR A 298 -5.45 10.36 3.30
N PHE A 299 -4.90 11.17 4.22
CA PHE A 299 -5.33 12.56 4.35
C PHE A 299 -4.89 13.32 3.09
N PRO A 300 -5.75 14.19 2.53
CA PRO A 300 -5.28 15.14 1.54
C PRO A 300 -4.09 15.88 2.16
N ALA A 301 -2.97 15.93 1.44
CA ALA A 301 -1.80 16.66 1.89
C ALA A 301 -2.26 18.06 2.34
N PRO A 302 -1.79 18.57 3.49
CA PRO A 302 -2.15 19.93 3.90
C PRO A 302 -1.84 20.88 2.75
N ASP A 303 -2.72 21.87 2.52
CA ASP A 303 -2.41 22.97 1.62
C ASP A 303 -1.07 23.56 2.08
N LEU A 304 -0.05 23.41 1.23
CA LEU A 304 1.27 23.90 1.54
C LEU A 304 1.17 25.41 1.61
N ASP A 305 1.50 25.99 2.77
CA ASP A 305 1.58 27.44 2.92
C ASP A 305 2.63 27.96 1.92
N HIS A 306 2.15 28.77 0.97
CA HIS A 306 2.93 29.33 -0.12
C HIS A 306 3.43 30.75 0.21
N GLU A 307 3.17 31.25 1.42
CA GLU A 307 3.68 32.54 1.87
C GLU A 307 5.17 32.40 2.18
N TRP A 308 5.95 32.72 1.15
CA TRP A 308 7.38 32.88 1.25
C TRP A 308 7.65 34.12 2.11
N VAL A 309 8.19 33.92 3.32
CA VAL A 309 8.86 35.01 4.05
C VAL A 309 10.27 35.02 3.50
N ASP A 310 10.52 36.00 2.64
CA ASP A 310 11.86 36.50 2.38
C ASP A 310 12.50 36.84 3.73
N ASP A 311 13.29 35.92 4.28
CA ASP A 311 14.38 36.29 5.17
C ASP A 311 15.47 36.89 4.27
N ASP A 312 15.14 38.03 3.66
CA ASP A 312 16.12 38.90 3.03
C ASP A 312 16.98 39.45 4.17
N ASP A 313 18.08 38.74 4.41
CA ASP A 313 19.29 39.22 5.03
C ASP A 313 19.78 40.46 4.27
N ASP A 314 19.23 41.62 4.63
CA ASP A 314 19.83 42.93 4.36
C ASP A 314 21.07 43.12 5.27
N ASP A 315 22.15 42.41 4.93
CA ASP A 315 23.50 42.83 5.25
C ASP A 315 23.95 43.87 4.20
N ASP A 316 23.76 45.17 4.48
CA ASP A 316 24.80 46.17 4.18
C ASP A 316 24.68 47.50 4.96
N ASP A 317 25.71 47.72 5.79
CA ASP A 317 26.37 48.97 6.16
C ASP A 317 25.61 50.21 6.69
N GLY A 318 25.78 50.42 8.01
CA GLY A 318 26.48 51.62 8.52
C GLY A 318 25.67 52.90 8.80
N GLY A 319 25.16 53.06 10.03
CA GLY A 319 24.65 54.37 10.48
C GLY A 319 24.11 54.45 11.92
N GLN A 320 25.01 54.62 12.89
CA GLN A 320 24.85 55.26 14.21
C GLN A 320 23.47 55.37 14.91
N GLN A 321 23.46 54.86 16.16
CA GLN A 321 22.83 55.44 17.38
C GLN A 321 21.28 55.50 17.43
N THR A 322 20.56 54.96 18.42
CA THR A 322 20.76 54.90 19.88
C THR A 322 19.64 54.07 20.54
N ASN A 323 19.92 53.56 21.75
CA ASN A 323 19.00 53.19 22.85
C ASN A 323 17.91 52.14 22.53
N GLY A 324 17.85 50.96 23.13
CA GLY A 324 18.32 50.53 24.43
C GLY A 324 17.18 49.79 25.13
N MET A 325 17.35 48.51 25.44
CA MET A 325 16.78 47.93 26.66
C MET A 325 17.44 46.59 26.98
N MET A 326 17.92 46.54 28.22
CA MET A 326 18.53 45.41 28.92
C MET A 326 17.56 44.22 29.09
N MET A 327 18.07 43.02 28.84
CA MET A 327 17.86 41.81 29.66
C MET A 327 19.16 41.00 29.57
N LYS A 328 20.09 41.17 30.53
CA LYS A 328 20.21 40.45 31.80
C LYS A 328 20.53 38.96 31.63
N ASP A 329 21.83 38.73 31.47
CA ASP A 329 22.67 37.60 31.86
C ASP A 329 21.97 36.44 32.57
N VAL A 330 21.97 35.29 31.90
CA VAL A 330 22.07 33.97 32.53
C VAL A 330 23.26 33.28 31.87
N GLU A 331 24.38 33.26 32.58
CA GLU A 331 25.54 32.45 32.28
C GLU A 331 25.14 30.97 32.37
N THR A 332 25.36 30.21 31.29
CA THR A 332 25.54 28.76 31.37
C THR A 332 26.65 28.38 30.41
N GLU A 333 27.70 27.82 31.00
CA GLU A 333 28.96 27.39 30.38
C GLU A 333 28.76 26.22 29.42
N ASP A 334 29.45 26.32 28.28
CA ASP A 334 30.19 25.30 27.54
C ASP A 334 29.59 23.89 27.37
N ASN A 335 29.11 23.62 26.15
CA ASN A 335 29.39 22.37 25.44
C ASN A 335 29.35 22.61 23.92
N GLU A 336 30.52 22.82 23.33
CA GLU A 336 30.74 22.85 21.88
C GLU A 336 30.71 21.43 21.29
N ASN A 337 30.16 21.37 20.06
CA ASN A 337 30.22 20.32 19.04
C ASN A 337 29.13 19.24 19.10
N ASP A 338 28.10 19.41 18.24
CA ASP A 338 27.55 18.35 17.33
C ASP A 338 26.25 18.78 16.59
N ASP A 339 26.12 20.02 16.09
CA ASP A 339 24.87 20.50 15.45
C ASP A 339 24.92 20.75 13.92
N GLU A 340 25.91 20.22 13.21
CA GLU A 340 26.04 20.44 11.75
C GLU A 340 25.39 19.43 10.76
N PRO A 341 24.58 18.40 11.11
CA PRO A 341 23.88 17.60 10.09
C PRO A 341 22.40 17.98 9.87
N ARG A 342 21.83 18.91 10.66
CA ARG A 342 20.38 19.20 10.60
C ARG A 342 19.98 20.21 9.52
N MET A 343 20.86 21.15 9.19
CA MET A 343 20.57 22.21 8.22
C MET A 343 20.65 21.70 6.77
N GLU A 344 21.55 20.75 6.51
CA GLU A 344 21.76 20.18 5.16
C GLU A 344 20.60 19.24 4.74
N LEU A 345 20.03 18.50 5.70
CA LEU A 345 18.84 17.67 5.49
C LEU A 345 17.59 18.53 5.23
N ALA A 346 17.42 19.64 5.96
CA ALA A 346 16.31 20.56 5.76
C ALA A 346 16.39 21.23 4.37
N SER A 347 17.58 21.66 3.94
CA SER A 347 17.82 22.21 2.61
C SER A 347 17.55 21.19 1.50
N THR A 348 17.96 19.93 1.69
CA THR A 348 17.74 18.84 0.72
C THR A 348 16.25 18.48 0.60
N ILE A 349 15.54 18.38 1.72
CA ILE A 349 14.08 18.17 1.75
C ILE A 349 13.37 19.34 1.07
N PHE A 350 13.79 20.58 1.33
CA PHE A 350 13.22 21.77 0.72
C PHE A 350 13.42 21.79 -0.80
N ILE A 351 14.62 21.47 -1.31
CA ILE A 351 14.90 21.38 -2.75
C ILE A 351 14.06 20.27 -3.42
N LEU A 352 13.87 19.12 -2.75
CA LEU A 352 13.03 18.04 -3.24
C LEU A 352 11.54 18.44 -3.28
N MET A 353 11.06 19.20 -2.29
CA MET A 353 9.70 19.75 -2.27
C MET A 353 9.47 20.77 -3.41
N VAL A 354 10.42 21.68 -3.65
CA VAL A 354 10.35 22.67 -4.75
C VAL A 354 10.27 21.99 -6.11
N LYS A 355 11.07 20.93 -6.33
CA LYS A 355 11.10 20.21 -7.62
C LYS A 355 9.90 19.30 -7.84
N SER A 356 9.39 18.66 -6.79
CA SER A 356 8.14 17.88 -6.85
C SER A 356 6.94 18.75 -7.24
N THR A 357 6.88 19.97 -6.69
CA THR A 357 5.86 20.99 -7.02
C THR A 357 5.90 21.36 -8.50
N ARG A 358 7.09 21.53 -9.09
CA ARG A 358 7.25 21.83 -10.52
C ARG A 358 6.72 20.70 -11.42
N MET A 359 6.99 19.44 -11.07
CA MET A 359 6.48 18.28 -11.81
C MET A 359 4.96 18.14 -11.70
N PHE A 360 4.39 18.46 -10.53
CA PHE A 360 2.94 18.46 -10.34
C PHE A 360 2.25 19.47 -11.26
N PHE A 361 2.73 20.72 -11.32
CA PHE A 361 2.16 21.73 -12.23
C PHE A 361 2.29 21.33 -13.71
N GLN A 362 3.42 20.72 -14.10
CA GLN A 362 3.61 20.25 -15.48
C GLN A 362 2.60 19.15 -15.85
N LYS A 363 2.35 18.19 -14.94
CA LYS A 363 1.39 17.10 -15.18
C LYS A 363 -0.06 17.57 -15.12
N SER A 364 -0.41 18.47 -14.20
CA SER A 364 -1.74 19.05 -14.10
C SER A 364 -2.07 19.93 -15.30
N ALA A 365 -1.13 20.76 -15.77
CA ALA A 365 -1.30 21.55 -17.00
C ALA A 365 -1.42 20.66 -18.25
N SER A 366 -0.64 19.57 -18.32
CA SER A 366 -0.74 18.58 -19.39
C SER A 366 -2.11 17.88 -19.40
N TRP A 367 -2.67 17.56 -18.23
CA TRP A 367 -4.01 17.01 -18.10
C TRP A 367 -5.11 17.98 -18.54
N VAL A 368 -5.01 19.26 -18.18
CA VAL A 368 -5.96 20.29 -18.63
C VAL A 368 -5.86 20.49 -20.14
N ALA A 369 -4.65 20.53 -20.70
CA ALA A 369 -4.42 20.64 -22.14
C ALA A 369 -4.91 19.39 -22.89
N ALA A 370 -4.70 18.19 -22.36
CA ALA A 370 -5.20 16.94 -22.94
C ALA A 370 -6.72 16.85 -22.87
N SER A 371 -7.35 17.37 -21.81
CA SER A 371 -8.81 17.43 -21.67
C SER A 371 -9.42 18.43 -22.65
N ALA A 372 -8.82 19.62 -22.79
CA ALA A 372 -9.22 20.62 -23.77
C ALA A 372 -9.00 20.13 -25.21
N GLY A 373 -7.86 19.47 -25.48
CA GLY A 373 -7.54 18.85 -26.76
C GLY A 373 -8.45 17.66 -27.10
N GLY A 374 -8.84 16.86 -26.11
CA GLY A 374 -9.84 15.80 -26.24
C GLY A 374 -11.22 16.35 -26.59
N ALA A 375 -11.66 17.43 -25.92
CA ALA A 375 -12.93 18.09 -26.19
C ALA A 375 -12.97 18.77 -27.58
N ALA A 376 -11.89 19.48 -27.97
CA ALA A 376 -11.82 20.12 -29.29
C ALA A 376 -11.60 19.09 -30.42
N GLY A 377 -10.75 18.09 -30.19
CA GLY A 377 -10.41 17.07 -31.17
C GLY A 377 -11.50 16.03 -31.39
N SER A 378 -12.36 15.75 -30.42
CA SER A 378 -13.55 14.91 -30.63
C SER A 378 -14.56 15.54 -31.61
N VAL A 379 -14.53 16.87 -31.77
CA VAL A 379 -15.36 17.58 -32.76
C VAL A 379 -14.71 17.59 -34.15
N LEU A 380 -13.37 17.67 -34.23
CA LEU A 380 -12.64 17.84 -35.50
C LEU A 380 -12.08 16.54 -36.10
N TYR A 381 -11.55 15.65 -35.26
CA TYR A 381 -10.92 14.37 -35.63
C TYR A 381 -11.07 13.32 -34.51
N PRO A 382 -12.18 12.56 -34.51
CA PRO A 382 -12.45 11.55 -33.49
C PRO A 382 -11.30 10.53 -33.38
N GLY A 383 -10.74 10.39 -32.16
CA GLY A 383 -9.68 9.44 -31.85
C GLY A 383 -8.26 10.02 -31.76
N TRP A 384 -8.01 11.24 -32.24
CA TRP A 384 -6.66 11.86 -32.23
C TRP A 384 -6.53 13.08 -31.31
N GLY A 385 -7.65 13.64 -30.82
CA GLY A 385 -7.69 14.86 -30.03
C GLY A 385 -6.86 14.83 -28.74
N THR A 386 -6.96 13.73 -27.99
CA THR A 386 -6.22 13.57 -26.73
C THR A 386 -4.73 13.56 -26.98
N VAL A 387 -4.25 12.78 -27.95
CA VAL A 387 -2.82 12.62 -28.27
C VAL A 387 -2.18 13.95 -28.70
N LEU A 388 -2.87 14.72 -29.54
CA LEU A 388 -2.39 16.04 -29.97
C LEU A 388 -2.44 17.07 -28.83
N GLY A 389 -3.44 16.97 -27.94
CA GLY A 389 -3.57 17.81 -26.76
C GLY A 389 -2.43 17.62 -25.75
N THR A 390 -2.04 16.37 -25.48
CA THR A 390 -0.92 16.06 -24.57
C THR A 390 0.40 16.60 -25.12
N GLN A 391 0.70 16.35 -26.40
CA GLN A 391 1.96 16.79 -27.03
C GLN A 391 2.06 18.32 -27.12
N ALA A 392 0.95 19.00 -27.42
CA ALA A 392 0.91 20.47 -27.45
C ALA A 392 1.06 21.07 -26.04
N GLY A 393 0.41 20.47 -25.02
CA GLY A 393 0.56 20.87 -23.63
C GLY A 393 1.99 20.76 -23.12
N GLU A 394 2.66 19.65 -23.43
CA GLU A 394 4.08 19.44 -23.07
C GLU A 394 5.00 20.45 -23.77
N THR A 395 4.76 20.76 -25.04
CA THR A 395 5.56 21.72 -25.81
C THR A 395 5.39 23.16 -25.33
N VAL A 396 4.16 23.59 -25.06
CA VAL A 396 3.87 24.96 -24.59
C VAL A 396 4.42 25.20 -23.19
N MET A 397 4.30 24.22 -22.29
CA MET A 397 4.85 24.34 -20.94
C MET A 397 6.38 24.26 -20.93
N GLY A 398 6.98 23.48 -21.84
CA GLY A 398 8.44 23.48 -22.05
C GLY A 398 8.97 24.85 -22.45
N LEU A 399 8.23 25.58 -23.31
CA LEU A 399 8.59 26.94 -23.75
C LEU A 399 8.28 28.06 -22.75
N TRP A 400 7.40 27.83 -21.78
CA TRP A 400 7.05 28.83 -20.75
C TRP A 400 7.95 28.76 -19.52
N MET A 401 8.71 27.68 -19.35
CA MET A 401 9.59 27.44 -18.20
C MET A 401 11.09 27.52 -18.54
N GLU A 402 11.45 27.81 -19.79
CA GLU A 402 12.73 28.42 -20.20
C GLU A 402 12.63 29.94 -20.05
#